data_AF-A0A7M7L784-F1
#
_entry.id   AF-A0A7M7L784-F1
#
_cell.length_a   1.000
_cell.length_b   1.000
_cell.length_c   1.000
_cell.angle_alpha   90.00
_cell.angle_beta   90.00
_cell.angle_gamma   90.00
#
_symmetry.space_group_name_H-M   'P 1'
#
loop_
_entity.id
_entity.type
_entity.pdbx_description
1 polymer ?
#
loop_
_entity_poly.entity_id
_entity_poly.type
_entity_poly.pdbx_seq_one_letter_code
_entity_poly.pdbx_strand_id
1 'polypeptide(L)'
;FQCIIQCFFNELNIVDQKGFPERNSVISLMNQNIQDPELKDFIEESIIECFRYLEPNKREKCEFSQNLLKCLNEKGQQKCEDWEN
;
A
#
# COMPACT_ATOMS: atom_id res chain seq x y z
N PHE A 1 10.61 -15.80 -1.38
CA PHE A 1 9.91 -14.72 -0.65
C PHE A 1 9.17 -13.71 -1.54
N GLN A 2 9.35 -13.71 -2.87
CA GLN A 2 8.85 -12.62 -3.74
C GLN A 2 7.32 -12.44 -3.85
N CYS A 3 6.51 -13.39 -3.37
CA CYS A 3 5.05 -13.32 -3.43
C CYS A 3 4.37 -13.26 -2.06
N ILE A 4 5.11 -13.14 -0.96
CA ILE A 4 4.49 -13.19 0.38
C ILE A 4 3.52 -12.03 0.62
N ILE A 5 3.82 -10.86 0.08
CA ILE A 5 2.93 -9.69 0.15
C ILE A 5 1.63 -9.93 -0.63
N GLN A 6 1.75 -10.53 -1.82
CA GLN A 6 0.57 -10.94 -2.59
C GLN A 6 -0.28 -11.97 -1.84
N CYS A 7 0.37 -12.90 -1.12
CA CYS A 7 -0.33 -13.86 -0.27
C CYS A 7 -1.18 -13.14 0.77
N PHE A 8 -0.61 -12.18 1.52
CA PHE A 8 -1.38 -11.41 2.50
C PHE A 8 -2.55 -10.66 1.89
N PHE A 9 -2.37 -10.04 0.71
CA PHE A 9 -3.48 -9.35 0.05
C PHE A 9 -4.61 -10.30 -0.37
N ASN A 10 -4.29 -11.53 -0.77
CA ASN A 10 -5.30 -12.55 -1.04
C ASN A 10 -6.01 -13.00 0.25
N GLU A 11 -5.25 -13.30 1.31
CA GLU A 11 -5.82 -13.76 2.59
C GLU A 11 -6.70 -12.70 3.26
N LEU A 12 -6.37 -11.42 3.08
CA LEU A 12 -7.17 -10.29 3.57
C LEU A 12 -8.32 -9.91 2.63
N ASN A 13 -8.44 -10.57 1.48
CA ASN A 13 -9.46 -10.31 0.46
C ASN A 13 -9.50 -8.84 0.00
N ILE A 14 -8.32 -8.23 -0.19
CA ILE A 14 -8.15 -6.83 -0.64
C ILE A 14 -7.63 -6.75 -2.07
N VAL A 15 -8.01 -7.73 -2.90
CA VAL A 15 -7.63 -7.82 -4.32
C VAL A 15 -8.84 -7.63 -5.24
N ASP A 16 -8.60 -7.11 -6.43
CA ASP A 16 -9.58 -6.97 -7.48
C ASP A 16 -9.92 -8.33 -8.14
N GLN A 17 -10.85 -8.31 -9.09
CA GLN A 17 -11.28 -9.52 -9.82
C GLN A 17 -10.15 -10.18 -10.63
N LYS A 18 -9.07 -9.44 -10.91
CA LYS A 18 -7.87 -9.93 -11.59
C LYS A 18 -6.81 -10.40 -10.59
N GLY A 19 -7.04 -10.27 -9.28
CA GLY A 19 -6.14 -10.65 -8.20
C GLY A 19 -5.03 -9.63 -7.93
N PHE A 20 -5.11 -8.42 -8.46
CA PHE A 20 -4.20 -7.33 -8.08
C PHE A 20 -4.71 -6.63 -6.82
N PRO A 21 -3.84 -6.03 -5.99
CA PRO A 21 -4.29 -5.22 -4.86
C PRO A 21 -5.28 -4.14 -5.32
N GLU A 22 -6.40 -4.02 -4.62
CA GLU A 22 -7.42 -3.02 -4.92
C GLU A 22 -7.19 -1.78 -4.05
N ARG A 23 -7.06 -0.62 -4.70
CA ARG A 23 -6.60 0.61 -4.05
C ARG A 23 -7.46 1.01 -2.86
N ASN A 24 -8.78 1.03 -3.01
CA ASN A 24 -9.69 1.49 -1.95
C ASN A 24 -9.70 0.52 -0.76
N SER A 25 -9.55 -0.77 -1.02
CA SER A 25 -9.43 -1.83 -0.01
C SER A 25 -8.12 -1.71 0.76
N VAL A 26 -7.01 -1.40 0.07
CA VAL A 26 -5.71 -1.11 0.71
C VAL A 26 -5.79 0.15 1.56
N ILE A 27 -6.41 1.24 1.07
CA ILE A 27 -6.65 2.46 1.86
C ILE A 27 -7.47 2.14 3.10
N SER A 28 -8.60 1.44 2.92
CA SER A 28 -9.47 1.06 4.02
C SER A 28 -8.71 0.27 5.09
N LEU A 29 -7.96 -0.76 4.68
CA LEU A 29 -7.16 -1.59 5.57
C LEU A 29 -6.09 -0.78 6.33
N MET A 30 -5.32 0.05 5.62
CA MET A 30 -4.20 0.80 6.22
C MET A 30 -4.69 1.90 7.18
N ASN A 31 -5.87 2.46 6.93
CA ASN A 31 -6.50 3.46 7.80
C ASN A 31 -7.32 2.87 8.95
N GLN A 32 -7.41 1.53 9.06
CA GLN A 32 -8.11 0.88 10.17
C GLN A 32 -7.49 1.29 11.50
N ASN A 33 -8.34 1.71 12.44
CA ASN A 33 -7.98 2.07 13.81
C ASN A 33 -7.05 3.29 13.98
N ILE A 34 -6.72 4.01 12.91
CA ILE A 34 -6.06 5.32 13.01
C ILE A 34 -7.07 6.34 13.49
N GLN A 35 -6.69 7.20 14.44
CA GLN A 35 -7.56 8.27 14.95
C GLN A 35 -7.13 9.64 14.43
N ASP A 36 -5.83 9.82 14.21
CA ASP A 36 -5.25 11.05 13.71
C ASP A 36 -5.67 11.29 12.24
N PRO A 37 -6.41 12.38 11.95
CA PRO A 37 -6.84 12.70 10.60
C PRO A 37 -5.68 13.08 9.68
N GLU A 38 -4.63 13.75 10.18
CA GLU A 38 -3.47 14.12 9.36
C GLU A 38 -2.72 12.86 8.90
N LEU A 39 -2.57 11.89 9.81
CA LEU A 39 -1.96 10.61 9.48
C LEU A 39 -2.80 9.80 8.47
N LYS A 40 -4.15 9.85 8.57
CA LYS A 40 -5.03 9.20 7.59
C LYS A 40 -4.89 9.79 6.21
N ASP A 41 -4.90 11.12 6.12
CA ASP A 41 -4.77 11.84 4.86
C ASP A 41 -3.42 11.52 4.22
N PHE A 42 -2.34 11.54 5.00
CA PHE A 42 -1.00 11.15 4.53
C PHE A 42 -0.95 9.70 4.00
N ILE A 43 -1.55 8.74 4.70
CA ILE A 43 -1.58 7.33 4.27
C ILE A 43 -2.39 7.18 2.98
N GLU A 44 -3.55 7.82 2.91
CA GLU A 44 -4.41 7.79 1.71
C GLU A 44 -3.68 8.38 0.49
N GLU A 45 -3.10 9.57 0.62
CA GLU A 45 -2.31 10.22 -0.44
C GLU A 45 -1.13 9.35 -0.87
N SER A 46 -0.39 8.78 0.08
CA SER A 46 0.74 7.90 -0.20
C SER A 46 0.32 6.67 -1.00
N ILE A 47 -0.82 6.05 -0.66
CA ILE A 47 -1.35 4.91 -1.40
C ILE A 47 -1.78 5.35 -2.81
N ILE A 48 -2.51 6.44 -2.95
CA ILE A 48 -2.95 6.95 -4.26
C ILE A 48 -1.76 7.22 -5.18
N GLU A 49 -0.71 7.87 -4.67
CA GLU A 49 0.50 8.16 -5.42
C GLU A 49 1.26 6.90 -5.83
N CYS A 50 1.44 5.95 -4.92
CA CYS A 50 2.11 4.69 -5.23
C CYS A 50 1.36 3.88 -6.28
N PHE A 51 0.02 3.80 -6.20
CA PHE A 51 -0.78 3.15 -7.25
C PHE A 51 -0.62 3.87 -8.59
N ARG A 52 -0.67 5.20 -8.62
CA ARG A 52 -0.47 5.99 -9.86
C ARG A 52 0.91 5.73 -10.48
N TYR A 53 1.95 5.63 -9.66
CA TYR A 53 3.31 5.37 -10.11
C TYR A 53 3.49 3.95 -10.68
N LEU A 54 2.79 2.96 -10.12
CA LEU A 54 2.95 1.55 -10.48
C LEU A 54 2.03 1.09 -11.62
N GLU A 55 0.90 1.76 -11.84
CA GLU A 55 -0.09 1.39 -12.86
C GLU A 55 0.53 1.18 -14.27
N PRO A 56 1.47 2.01 -14.76
CA PRO A 56 2.11 1.80 -16.06
C PRO A 56 2.88 0.47 -16.19
N ASN A 57 3.34 -0.09 -15.07
CA ASN A 57 4.13 -1.32 -15.01
C ASN A 57 3.34 -2.52 -14.43
N LYS A 58 2.00 -2.41 -14.36
CA LYS A 58 1.13 -3.46 -13.81
C LYS A 58 1.07 -4.69 -14.72
N ARG A 59 2.00 -5.62 -14.52
CA ARG A 59 2.12 -6.88 -15.29
C ARG A 59 1.98 -8.11 -14.41
N GLU A 60 2.83 -8.21 -13.39
CA GLU A 60 2.89 -9.37 -12.49
C GLU A 60 2.41 -9.00 -11.08
N LYS A 61 1.51 -9.81 -10.52
CA LYS A 61 0.83 -9.51 -9.25
C LYS A 61 1.81 -9.44 -8.08
N CYS A 62 2.73 -10.42 -8.01
CA CYS A 62 3.73 -10.44 -6.96
C CYS A 62 4.66 -9.22 -7.03
N GLU A 63 5.15 -8.89 -8.23
CA GLU A 63 5.99 -7.73 -8.45
C GLU A 63 5.26 -6.43 -8.10
N PHE A 64 4.02 -6.27 -8.56
CA PHE A 64 3.19 -5.11 -8.24
C PHE A 64 3.01 -4.97 -6.72
N SER A 65 2.66 -6.06 -6.03
CA SER A 65 2.47 -6.08 -4.58
C SER A 65 3.76 -5.76 -3.81
N GLN A 66 4.91 -6.27 -4.27
CA GLN A 66 6.21 -5.93 -3.67
C GLN A 66 6.58 -4.46 -3.90
N ASN A 67 6.40 -3.96 -5.12
CA ASN A 67 6.72 -2.58 -5.46
C ASN A 67 5.77 -1.60 -4.75
N LEU A 68 4.51 -1.98 -4.53
CA LEU A 68 3.56 -1.21 -3.73
C LEU A 68 4.06 -1.06 -2.29
N LEU A 69 4.43 -2.17 -1.63
CA LEU A 69 4.99 -2.12 -0.28
C LEU A 69 6.28 -1.29 -0.22
N LYS A 70 7.16 -1.44 -1.21
CA LYS A 70 8.41 -0.67 -1.29
C LYS A 70 8.13 0.83 -1.38
N CYS A 71 7.23 1.23 -2.27
CA CYS A 71 6.84 2.63 -2.44
C CYS A 71 6.23 3.21 -1.15
N LEU A 72 5.33 2.47 -0.49
CA LEU A 72 4.73 2.90 0.78
C LEU A 72 5.78 3.03 1.90
N ASN A 73 6.75 2.13 1.95
CA ASN A 73 7.86 2.23 2.90
C ASN A 73 8.73 3.47 2.65
N GLU A 74 9.03 3.78 1.39
CA GLU A 74 9.77 5.00 1.01
C GLU A 74 9.00 6.27 1.38
N LYS A 75 7.67 6.29 1.21
CA LYS A 75 6.80 7.39 1.67
C LYS A 75 6.82 7.55 3.18
N GLY A 76 6.66 6.44 3.92
CA GLY A 76 6.70 6.44 5.38
C GLY A 76 8.03 7.00 5.92
N GLN A 77 9.16 6.58 5.35
CA GLN A 77 10.49 7.03 5.76
C GLN A 77 10.69 8.56 5.63
N GLN A 78 10.02 9.21 4.67
CA GLN A 78 10.09 10.68 4.50
C GLN A 78 9.39 11.45 5.63
N LYS A 79 8.57 10.77 6.46
CA LYS A 79 7.82 11.35 7.58
C LYS A 79 8.21 10.76 8.93
N CYS A 80 9.21 9.88 8.97
CA CYS A 80 9.70 9.24 10.20
C CYS A 80 10.65 10.10 11.04
N GLU A 81 10.82 11.40 10.75
CA GLU A 81 11.62 12.30 11.60
C GLU A 81 11.11 12.35 13.06
N ASP A 82 9.85 11.94 13.29
CA ASP A 82 9.23 11.83 14.62
C ASP A 82 9.38 10.44 15.29
N TRP A 83 9.95 9.41 14.63
CA TRP A 83 9.99 8.03 15.16
C TRP A 83 11.11 7.80 16.18
N GLU A 84 12.20 8.58 16.15
CA GLU A 84 13.37 8.41 17.03
C GLU A 84 13.32 9.23 18.34
N ASN A 85 12.16 9.78 18.71
CA ASN A 85 11.96 10.47 20.00
C ASN A 85 11.22 9.63 21.04
#